data_AF-X1Q7D0-F1
#
_entry.id   AF-X1Q7D0-F1
#
_cell.length_a   1.000
_cell.length_b   1.000
_cell.length_c   1.000
_cell.angle_alpha   90.00
_cell.angle_beta   90.00
_cell.angle_gamma   90.00
#
_symmetry.space_group_name_H-M   'P 1'
#
loop_
_entity.id
_entity.type
_entity.pdbx_description
1 polymer ?
#
loop_
_entity_poly.entity_id
_entity_poly.type
_entity_poly.pdbx_seq_one_letter_code
_entity_poly.pdbx_strand_id
1 'polypeptide(L)'
;QQTLKSLDRALRDAFNKKNPKKFPVFAKKGLKDSFHYPQGFKVQQHNSRIYLPKIGWMCYRNSRNIEGTAKNITVSRNCDKWYVSVQVEIEVPEPKCSSKNVVGIDVG
;
A
#
# COMPACT_ATOMS: atom_id res chain seq x y z
N GLN A 1 13.49 -3.18 -10.96
CA GLN A 1 13.78 -3.41 -9.51
C GLN A 1 13.18 -2.25 -8.72
N GLN A 2 12.34 -2.52 -7.70
CA GLN A 2 11.64 -1.47 -6.93
C GLN A 2 12.42 -0.99 -5.69
N THR A 3 13.19 -1.87 -5.06
CA THR A 3 13.98 -1.57 -3.85
C THR A 3 14.97 -0.42 -4.07
N LEU A 4 15.66 -0.41 -5.20
CA LEU A 4 16.59 0.68 -5.56
C LEU A 4 15.87 2.02 -5.76
N LYS A 5 14.68 2.01 -6.38
CA LYS A 5 13.87 3.22 -6.56
C LYS A 5 13.39 3.78 -5.22
N SER A 6 13.01 2.90 -4.29
CA SER A 6 12.63 3.29 -2.94
C SER A 6 13.82 3.89 -2.17
N LEU A 7 15.03 3.32 -2.32
CA LEU A 7 16.24 3.83 -1.68
C LEU A 7 16.65 5.20 -2.25
N ASP A 8 16.69 5.36 -3.57
CA ASP A 8 16.98 6.64 -4.22
C ASP A 8 16.01 7.74 -3.74
N ARG A 9 14.72 7.45 -3.69
CA ARG A 9 13.72 8.38 -3.15
C ARG A 9 13.98 8.69 -1.66
N ALA A 10 14.26 7.69 -0.84
CA ALA A 10 14.50 7.89 0.59
C ALA A 10 15.75 8.76 0.85
N LEU A 11 16.80 8.59 0.05
CA LEU A 11 18.00 9.43 0.13
C LEU A 11 17.69 10.87 -0.28
N ARG A 12 17.03 11.09 -1.43
CA ARG A 12 16.62 12.44 -1.87
C ARG A 12 15.77 13.15 -0.83
N ASP A 13 14.84 12.42 -0.23
CA ASP A 13 13.99 12.93 0.84
C ASP A 13 14.79 13.28 2.10
N ALA A 14 15.77 12.47 2.49
CA ALA A 14 16.60 12.70 3.69
C ALA A 14 17.56 13.88 3.55
N PHE A 15 18.03 14.18 2.33
CA PHE A 15 18.88 15.35 2.08
C PHE A 15 18.09 16.66 1.96
N ASN A 16 16.76 16.59 1.80
CA ASN A 16 15.92 17.77 1.75
C ASN A 16 15.70 18.34 3.15
N LYS A 17 16.34 19.48 3.45
CA LYS A 17 16.25 20.17 4.77
C LYS A 17 14.82 20.55 5.20
N LYS A 18 13.87 20.64 4.26
CA LYS A 18 12.45 20.94 4.56
C LYS A 18 11.65 19.70 4.97
N ASN A 19 12.20 18.50 4.76
CA ASN A 19 11.53 17.25 5.05
C ASN A 19 12.03 16.70 6.40
N PRO A 20 11.14 16.34 7.35
CA PRO A 20 11.57 15.79 8.65
C PRO A 20 12.13 14.35 8.57
N LYS A 21 12.25 13.78 7.37
CA LYS A 21 12.69 12.40 7.16
C LYS A 21 14.18 12.23 7.44
N LYS A 22 14.51 11.23 8.24
CA LYS A 22 15.89 10.86 8.57
C LYS A 22 16.51 9.99 7.48
N PHE A 23 17.84 9.87 7.52
CA PHE A 23 18.60 8.98 6.64
C PHE A 23 18.07 7.53 6.72
N PRO A 24 17.92 6.83 5.59
CA PRO A 24 17.42 5.46 5.58
C PRO A 24 18.38 4.52 6.30
N VAL A 25 17.81 3.61 7.09
CA VAL A 25 18.54 2.54 7.79
C VAL A 25 18.24 1.20 7.14
N PHE A 26 19.21 0.28 7.17
CA PHE A 26 18.99 -1.07 6.70
C PHE A 26 17.87 -1.74 7.48
N ALA A 27 16.98 -2.42 6.76
CA ALA A 27 15.88 -3.16 7.37
C ALA A 27 16.43 -4.34 8.18
N LYS A 28 15.98 -4.47 9.43
CA LYS A 28 16.25 -5.65 10.26
C LYS A 28 15.31 -6.78 9.86
N LYS A 29 15.86 -7.97 9.67
CA LYS A 29 15.11 -9.20 9.35
C LYS A 29 14.08 -9.49 10.44
N GLY A 30 12.85 -9.84 10.07
CA GLY A 30 11.79 -10.24 10.99
C GLY A 30 10.99 -9.10 11.65
N LEU A 31 11.38 -7.84 11.45
CA LEU A 31 10.64 -6.69 11.99
C LEU A 31 9.70 -6.05 10.97
N LYS A 32 10.16 -5.87 9.72
CA LYS A 32 9.41 -5.15 8.67
C LYS A 32 9.56 -5.84 7.31
N ASP A 33 9.36 -7.15 7.31
CA ASP A 33 9.46 -7.95 6.09
C ASP A 33 8.28 -7.60 5.16
N SER A 34 8.59 -6.94 4.06
CA SER A 34 7.59 -6.50 3.08
C SER A 34 8.17 -6.44 1.67
N PHE A 35 7.32 -6.69 0.69
CA PHE A 35 7.67 -6.57 -0.72
C PHE A 35 6.47 -6.11 -1.54
N HIS A 36 6.77 -5.41 -2.64
CA HIS A 36 5.78 -4.69 -3.43
C HIS A 36 5.83 -5.13 -4.90
N TYR A 37 4.65 -5.42 -5.44
CA TYR A 37 4.43 -5.72 -6.85
C TYR A 37 3.65 -4.59 -7.50
N PRO A 38 4.30 -3.75 -8.32
CA PRO A 38 3.63 -2.69 -9.05
C PRO A 38 2.83 -3.21 -10.26
N GLN A 39 3.13 -4.41 -10.75
CA GLN A 39 2.50 -5.00 -11.93
C GLN A 39 2.68 -6.51 -11.97
N GLY A 40 1.92 -7.19 -12.84
CA GLY A 40 2.04 -8.62 -13.10
C GLY A 40 1.38 -9.54 -12.07
N PHE A 41 0.69 -8.96 -11.08
CA PHE A 41 -0.19 -9.72 -10.19
C PHE A 41 -1.57 -9.89 -10.82
N LYS A 42 -2.31 -10.92 -10.38
CA LYS A 42 -3.72 -11.12 -10.76
C LYS A 42 -4.53 -11.37 -9.51
N VAL A 43 -5.77 -10.88 -9.46
CA VAL A 43 -6.68 -11.10 -8.34
C VAL A 43 -7.93 -11.81 -8.84
N GLN A 44 -8.23 -12.96 -8.26
CA GLN A 44 -9.46 -13.71 -8.48
C GLN A 44 -10.30 -13.67 -7.20
N GLN A 45 -11.17 -12.66 -7.10
CA GLN A 45 -12.01 -12.46 -5.91
C GLN A 45 -12.99 -13.63 -5.68
N HIS A 46 -13.60 -14.17 -6.75
CA HIS A 46 -14.58 -15.27 -6.66
C HIS A 46 -14.03 -16.54 -6.00
N ASN A 47 -12.73 -16.82 -6.17
CA ASN A 47 -12.05 -17.98 -5.61
C ASN A 47 -11.16 -17.61 -4.41
N SER A 48 -11.18 -16.34 -3.99
CA SER A 48 -10.27 -15.79 -2.96
C SER A 48 -8.80 -16.15 -3.23
N ARG A 49 -8.35 -15.97 -4.47
CA ARG A 49 -6.96 -16.25 -4.90
C ARG A 49 -6.27 -15.02 -5.45
N ILE A 50 -4.98 -14.90 -5.16
CA ILE A 50 -4.08 -13.94 -5.79
C ILE A 50 -2.94 -14.66 -6.49
N TYR A 51 -2.52 -14.13 -7.64
CA TYR A 51 -1.31 -14.54 -8.31
C TYR A 51 -0.22 -13.50 -8.04
N LEU A 52 0.91 -13.94 -7.50
CA LEU A 52 2.08 -13.10 -7.30
C LEU A 52 3.23 -13.57 -8.19
N PRO A 53 3.93 -12.67 -8.90
CA PRO A 53 5.11 -13.02 -9.66
C PRO A 53 6.13 -13.77 -8.79
N LYS A 54 6.67 -14.89 -9.32
CA LYS A 54 7.61 -15.83 -8.69
C LYS A 54 7.04 -16.75 -7.61
N ILE A 55 5.92 -16.41 -6.96
CA ILE A 55 5.31 -17.26 -5.93
C ILE A 55 4.19 -18.12 -6.52
N GLY A 56 3.44 -17.57 -7.48
CA GLY A 56 2.32 -18.26 -8.12
C GLY A 56 0.97 -17.93 -7.48
N TRP A 57 0.01 -18.82 -7.64
CA TRP A 57 -1.34 -18.68 -7.10
C TRP A 57 -1.37 -19.03 -5.61
N MET A 58 -1.96 -18.16 -4.81
CA MET A 58 -2.16 -18.37 -3.37
C MET A 58 -3.58 -17.98 -2.98
N CYS A 59 -4.15 -18.76 -2.06
CA CYS A 59 -5.40 -18.41 -1.42
C CYS A 59 -5.14 -17.31 -0.38
N TYR A 60 -6.04 -16.33 -0.30
CA TYR A 60 -6.01 -15.29 0.73
C TYR A 60 -7.37 -15.22 1.42
N ARG A 61 -7.40 -14.74 2.66
CA ARG A 61 -8.67 -14.41 3.31
C ARG A 61 -9.16 -13.07 2.75
N ASN A 62 -10.25 -13.09 2.01
CA ASN A 62 -10.86 -11.86 1.51
C ASN A 62 -11.54 -11.11 2.66
N SER A 63 -10.96 -9.99 3.10
CA SER A 63 -11.54 -9.13 4.12
C SER A 63 -12.46 -8.05 3.53
N ARG A 64 -12.25 -7.65 2.27
CA ARG A 64 -12.97 -6.57 1.59
C ARG A 64 -12.97 -6.82 0.08
N ASN A 65 -14.12 -6.66 -0.56
CA ASN A 65 -14.20 -6.67 -2.02
C ASN A 65 -13.38 -5.51 -2.60
N ILE A 66 -12.70 -5.79 -3.70
CA ILE A 66 -11.92 -4.80 -4.43
C ILE A 66 -12.85 -4.13 -5.44
N GLU A 67 -13.18 -2.88 -5.16
CA GLU A 67 -13.87 -1.98 -6.06
C GLU A 67 -12.83 -1.19 -6.87
N GLY A 68 -13.00 -1.10 -8.19
CA GLY A 68 -12.08 -0.38 -9.08
C GLY A 68 -10.87 -1.20 -9.56
N THR A 69 -9.88 -0.49 -10.09
CA THR A 69 -8.71 -1.10 -10.75
C THR A 69 -7.55 -1.24 -9.77
N ALA A 70 -7.11 -2.47 -9.52
CA ALA A 70 -5.95 -2.74 -8.68
C ALA A 70 -4.66 -2.28 -9.39
N LYS A 71 -3.97 -1.28 -8.83
CA LYS A 71 -2.69 -0.77 -9.35
C LYS A 71 -1.50 -1.48 -8.73
N ASN A 72 -1.53 -1.70 -7.42
CA ASN A 72 -0.39 -2.28 -6.72
C ASN A 72 -0.81 -3.31 -5.69
N ILE A 73 0.09 -4.27 -5.41
CA ILE A 73 -0.03 -5.18 -4.27
C ILE A 73 1.21 -5.09 -3.40
N THR A 74 1.00 -4.96 -2.09
CA THR A 74 2.06 -5.06 -1.08
C THR A 74 1.79 -6.27 -0.20
N VAL A 75 2.78 -7.14 -0.06
CA VAL A 75 2.75 -8.25 0.88
C VAL A 75 3.61 -7.88 2.07
N SER A 76 3.07 -7.94 3.28
CA SER A 76 3.77 -7.59 4.51
C SER A 76 3.55 -8.65 5.59
N ARG A 77 4.56 -8.86 6.41
CA ARG A 77 4.46 -9.71 7.60
C ARG A 77 4.20 -8.84 8.82
N ASN A 78 3.16 -9.17 9.58
CA ASN A 78 2.84 -8.55 10.86
C ASN A 78 2.28 -9.60 11.82
N CYS A 79 2.65 -9.54 13.10
CA CYS A 79 2.17 -10.49 14.13
C CYS A 79 2.16 -11.96 13.66
N ASP A 80 3.26 -12.41 13.05
CA ASP A 80 3.44 -13.75 12.48
C ASP A 80 2.48 -14.18 11.36
N LYS A 81 1.74 -13.24 10.80
CA LYS A 81 0.83 -13.45 9.66
C LYS A 81 1.26 -12.62 8.47
N TRP A 82 0.96 -13.14 7.29
CA TRP A 82 1.16 -12.44 6.02
C TRP A 82 -0.14 -11.76 5.61
N TYR A 83 -0.03 -10.47 5.30
CA TYR A 83 -1.13 -9.64 4.85
C TYR A 83 -0.85 -9.13 3.44
N VAL A 84 -1.92 -8.91 2.70
CA VAL A 84 -1.89 -8.44 1.32
C VAL A 84 -2.70 -7.16 1.25
N SER A 85 -2.01 -6.05 1.04
CA SER A 85 -2.63 -4.74 0.83
C SER A 85 -2.72 -4.48 -0.67
N VAL A 86 -3.94 -4.34 -1.17
CA VAL A 86 -4.21 -4.03 -2.58
C VAL A 86 -4.55 -2.55 -2.68
N GLN A 87 -3.76 -1.81 -3.45
CA GLN A 87 -4.04 -0.42 -3.77
C GLN A 87 -4.90 -0.36 -5.03
N VAL A 88 -6.06 0.27 -4.91
CA VAL A 88 -7.07 0.36 -5.96
C VAL A 88 -7.28 1.82 -6.34
N GLU A 89 -7.52 2.06 -7.61
CA GLU A 89 -7.99 3.34 -8.12
C GLU A 89 -9.50 3.25 -8.35
N ILE A 90 -10.23 4.18 -7.73
CA ILE A 90 -11.69 4.29 -7.78
C ILE A 90 -12.03 5.75 -8.08
N GLU A 91 -12.94 5.97 -9.02
CA GLU A 91 -13.55 7.29 -9.21
C GLU A 91 -14.55 7.53 -8.07
N VAL A 92 -14.23 8.49 -7.20
CA VAL A 92 -15.10 8.89 -6.09
C VAL A 92 -15.87 10.14 -6.54
N PRO A 93 -17.21 10.13 -6.48
CA PRO A 93 -18.00 11.31 -6.83
C PRO A 93 -17.66 12.47 -5.89
N GLU A 94 -17.76 13.70 -6.41
CA GLU A 94 -17.52 14.89 -5.59
C GLU A 94 -18.41 14.87 -4.34
N PRO A 95 -17.83 15.14 -3.15
CA PRO A 95 -18.59 15.14 -1.92
C PRO A 95 -19.65 16.24 -1.99
N LYS A 96 -20.92 15.82 -2.08
CA LYS A 96 -22.05 16.75 -1.96
C LYS A 96 -22.08 17.26 -0.53
N CYS A 97 -21.60 18.48 -0.33
CA CYS A 97 -21.67 19.15 0.95
C CYS A 97 -23.15 19.40 1.28
N SER A 98 -23.72 18.62 2.21
CA SER A 98 -25.15 18.70 2.57
C SER A 98 -25.46 19.84 3.54
N SER A 99 -24.45 20.57 4.03
CA SER A 99 -24.61 21.61 5.05
C SER A 99 -24.38 23.01 4.50
N LYS A 100 -25.35 23.90 4.70
CA LYS A 100 -25.24 25.35 4.48
C LYS A 100 -24.50 26.09 5.61
N ASN A 101 -24.15 25.39 6.70
CA ASN A 101 -23.54 25.96 7.89
C ASN A 101 -22.03 25.68 7.94
N VAL A 102 -21.26 26.64 8.46
CA VAL A 102 -19.82 26.52 8.71
C VAL A 102 -19.61 25.55 9.88
N VAL A 103 -18.94 24.43 9.64
CA VAL A 103 -18.47 23.50 10.68
C VAL A 103 -16.99 23.78 10.92
N GLY A 104 -16.64 24.26 12.12
CA GLY A 104 -15.25 24.40 12.54
C GLY A 104 -14.70 23.06 12.98
N ILE A 105 -13.57 22.63 12.40
CA ILE A 105 -12.82 21.46 12.83
C ILE A 105 -11.63 21.95 13.65
N ASP A 106 -11.66 21.74 14.96
CA ASP A 106 -10.51 22.00 15.83
C ASP A 106 -9.66 20.73 15.92
N VAL A 107 -8.39 20.87 15.56
CA VAL A 107 -7.38 19.81 15.65
C VAL A 107 -6.38 20.22 16.72
N GLY A 108 -6.79 20.01 17.98
CA GLY A 108 -5.95 20.23 19.16
C GLY A 108 -4.70 19.36 19.20
#